data_AF-A0A7S4VL75-F1
#
_entry.id   AF-A0A7S4VL75-F1
#
_cell.length_a   1.000
_cell.length_b   1.000
_cell.length_c   1.000
_cell.angle_alpha   90.00
_cell.angle_beta   90.00
_cell.angle_gamma   90.00
#
_symmetry.space_group_name_H-M   'P 1'
#
loop_
_entity.id
_entity.type
_entity.pdbx_description
1 polymer ?
#
loop_
_entity_poly.entity_id
_entity_poly.type
_entity_poly.pdbx_seq_one_letter_code
_entity_poly.pdbx_strand_id
1 'polypeptide(L)'
;LKPLSPKRVAGEAGPPTTDWPAMYLTQVLQDVQNESAPPNALHAEHLFKLNEAVFNLPEEDAVDSTMALKLFRAVERVRKAYGNGRFDDADGNFFYDYLALLGTMQNQHFFSTNQTEKLLAWIREAVDSGAATTAPVGAAPAKDAAKKSLEAENKELRQRLAKYEGKEEPKAKAKGKSAAKSSPIEGKGKGGAKGDAKGDAKGNAKGDAKGDAKGDAKG
;
A
#
# COMPACT_ATOMS: atom_id res chain seq x y z
N LEU A 1 12.49 -72.99 -15.60
CA LEU A 1 12.84 -71.69 -14.98
C LEU A 1 11.65 -70.75 -15.18
N LYS A 2 10.80 -70.57 -14.16
CA LYS A 2 9.69 -69.60 -14.18
C LYS A 2 10.24 -68.23 -13.76
N PRO A 3 9.89 -67.12 -14.42
CA PRO A 3 10.35 -65.79 -14.01
C PRO A 3 9.64 -65.39 -12.70
N LEU A 4 10.44 -65.05 -11.69
CA LEU A 4 9.98 -64.46 -10.45
C LEU A 4 9.42 -63.06 -10.72
N SER A 5 8.16 -62.85 -10.35
CA SER A 5 7.52 -61.54 -10.40
C SER A 5 8.16 -60.59 -9.36
N PRO A 6 8.42 -59.33 -9.70
CA PRO A 6 8.98 -58.37 -8.76
C PRO A 6 7.96 -58.00 -7.68
N LYS A 7 8.39 -58.16 -6.43
CA LYS A 7 7.71 -57.81 -5.20
C LYS A 7 7.54 -56.28 -5.16
N ARG A 8 6.32 -55.76 -5.24
CA ARG A 8 6.04 -54.33 -5.02
C ARG A 8 6.42 -53.97 -3.59
N VAL A 9 7.37 -53.07 -3.45
CA VAL A 9 7.71 -52.41 -2.18
C VAL A 9 6.56 -51.47 -1.84
N ALA A 10 6.02 -51.62 -0.64
CA ALA A 10 4.96 -50.79 -0.12
C ALA A 10 5.51 -49.43 0.36
N GLY A 11 4.84 -48.35 -0.04
CA GLY A 11 4.76 -47.12 0.75
C GLY A 11 5.90 -46.11 0.62
N GLU A 12 6.20 -45.63 -0.58
CA GLU A 12 6.65 -44.24 -0.70
C GLU A 12 5.41 -43.34 -0.58
N ALA A 13 5.29 -42.64 0.56
CA ALA A 13 4.39 -41.51 0.64
C ALA A 13 4.89 -40.48 -0.38
N GLY A 14 4.11 -40.27 -1.44
CA GLY A 14 4.40 -39.24 -2.43
C GLY A 14 4.58 -37.87 -1.76
N PRO A 15 5.28 -36.93 -2.41
CA PRO A 15 5.46 -35.59 -1.86
C PRO A 15 4.08 -34.99 -1.50
N PRO A 16 3.98 -34.24 -0.38
CA PRO A 16 2.73 -33.62 0.03
C PRO A 16 2.15 -32.85 -1.16
N THR A 17 0.91 -33.17 -1.51
CA THR A 17 0.21 -32.60 -2.65
C THR A 17 0.20 -31.07 -2.55
N THR A 18 0.57 -30.41 -3.65
CA THR A 18 0.77 -28.96 -3.81
C THR A 18 -0.47 -28.09 -3.51
N ASP A 19 -1.60 -28.69 -3.16
CA ASP A 19 -2.90 -28.02 -2.99
C ASP A 19 -3.11 -27.39 -1.60
N TRP A 20 -2.19 -27.60 -0.66
CA TRP A 20 -2.33 -27.11 0.73
C TRP A 20 -2.61 -25.59 0.83
N PRO A 21 -1.87 -24.70 0.13
CA PRO A 21 -2.10 -23.25 0.23
C PRO A 21 -3.50 -22.83 -0.26
N ALA A 22 -4.00 -23.45 -1.33
CA ALA A 22 -5.32 -23.16 -1.87
C ALA A 22 -6.45 -23.63 -0.92
N MET A 23 -6.26 -24.78 -0.25
CA MET A 23 -7.19 -25.26 0.76
C MET A 23 -7.24 -24.32 1.97
N TYR A 24 -6.07 -23.86 2.45
CA TYR A 24 -6.00 -22.90 3.56
C TYR A 24 -6.69 -21.58 3.22
N LEU A 25 -6.41 -21.00 2.04
CA LEU A 25 -7.08 -19.78 1.60
C LEU A 25 -8.61 -19.96 1.54
N THR A 26 -9.08 -21.11 1.05
CA THR A 26 -10.51 -21.42 1.00
C THR A 26 -11.12 -21.44 2.40
N GLN A 27 -10.45 -22.06 3.37
CA GLN A 27 -10.88 -22.10 4.76
C GLN A 27 -10.95 -20.69 5.34
N VAL A 28 -9.88 -19.90 5.20
CA VAL A 28 -9.83 -18.53 5.72
C VAL A 28 -10.94 -17.66 5.11
N LEU A 29 -11.19 -17.77 3.80
CA LEU A 29 -12.29 -17.04 3.15
C LEU A 29 -13.67 -17.41 3.72
N GLN A 30 -13.87 -18.67 4.09
CA GLN A 30 -15.10 -19.13 4.73
C GLN A 30 -15.20 -18.62 6.17
N ASP A 31 -14.12 -18.70 6.94
CA ASP A 31 -14.06 -18.24 8.33
C ASP A 31 -14.36 -16.75 8.40
N VAL A 32 -13.65 -15.92 7.60
CA VAL A 32 -13.92 -14.48 7.51
C VAL A 32 -15.38 -14.22 7.15
N GLN A 33 -15.96 -14.97 6.21
CA GLN A 33 -17.35 -14.79 5.82
C GLN A 33 -18.35 -15.16 6.93
N ASN A 34 -18.10 -16.24 7.65
CA ASN A 34 -19.02 -16.76 8.67
C ASN A 34 -18.89 -15.97 9.97
N GLU A 35 -17.67 -15.66 10.38
CA GLU A 35 -17.36 -14.99 11.64
C GLU A 35 -17.60 -13.48 11.55
N SER A 36 -17.45 -12.87 10.37
CA SER A 36 -17.81 -11.46 10.17
C SER A 36 -19.27 -11.24 9.73
N ALA A 37 -20.10 -12.29 9.69
CA ALA A 37 -21.51 -12.15 9.34
C ALA A 37 -22.28 -11.48 10.49
N PRO A 38 -23.28 -10.63 10.19
CA PRO A 38 -24.13 -10.04 11.24
C PRO A 38 -24.73 -11.15 12.12
N PRO A 39 -24.72 -11.01 13.46
CA PRO A 39 -24.49 -9.78 14.23
C PRO A 39 -23.03 -9.43 14.53
N ASN A 40 -22.07 -10.29 14.15
CA ASN A 40 -20.67 -10.10 14.48
C ASN A 40 -20.03 -8.99 13.65
N ALA A 41 -18.92 -8.46 14.15
CA ALA A 41 -18.11 -7.47 13.48
C ALA A 41 -16.91 -8.12 12.78
N LEU A 42 -16.35 -7.42 11.80
CA LEU A 42 -15.10 -7.80 11.20
C LEU A 42 -13.95 -7.37 12.14
N HIS A 43 -13.12 -8.30 12.58
CA HIS A 43 -11.96 -8.06 13.45
C HIS A 43 -10.64 -7.99 12.65
N ALA A 44 -9.60 -7.41 13.26
CA ALA A 44 -8.24 -7.33 12.69
C ALA A 44 -7.64 -8.73 12.41
N GLU A 45 -7.90 -9.71 13.28
CA GLU A 45 -7.44 -11.10 13.12
C GLU A 45 -7.91 -11.73 11.80
N HIS A 46 -9.13 -11.41 11.34
CA HIS A 46 -9.64 -11.86 10.04
C HIS A 46 -8.78 -11.33 8.88
N LEU A 47 -8.35 -10.07 8.98
CA LEU A 47 -7.53 -9.42 7.96
C LEU A 47 -6.11 -9.96 7.97
N PHE A 48 -5.55 -10.17 9.16
CA PHE A 48 -4.24 -10.79 9.34
C PHE A 48 -4.20 -12.19 8.72
N LYS A 49 -5.14 -13.07 9.08
CA LYS A 49 -5.24 -14.44 8.53
C LYS A 49 -5.40 -14.44 7.01
N LEU A 50 -6.24 -13.53 6.49
CA LEU A 50 -6.44 -13.41 5.04
C LEU A 50 -5.17 -12.91 4.33
N ASN A 51 -4.49 -11.93 4.90
CA ASN A 51 -3.24 -11.40 4.38
C ASN A 51 -2.17 -12.49 4.34
N GLU A 52 -2.01 -13.24 5.44
CA GLU A 52 -1.09 -14.36 5.55
C GLU A 52 -1.41 -15.47 4.54
N ALA A 53 -2.68 -15.85 4.40
CA ALA A 53 -3.11 -16.87 3.46
C ALA A 53 -2.79 -16.50 2.01
N VAL A 54 -2.92 -15.22 1.64
CA VAL A 54 -2.60 -14.76 0.28
C VAL A 54 -1.09 -14.58 0.08
N PHE A 55 -0.37 -14.09 1.11
CA PHE A 55 1.08 -13.93 1.04
C PHE A 55 1.81 -15.26 0.87
N ASN A 56 1.30 -16.34 1.48
CA ASN A 56 1.88 -17.67 1.41
C ASN A 56 1.43 -18.49 0.18
N LEU A 57 0.73 -17.87 -0.78
CA LEU A 57 0.40 -18.57 -2.02
C LEU A 57 1.67 -18.77 -2.87
N PRO A 58 1.88 -19.97 -3.45
CA PRO A 58 2.98 -20.19 -4.36
C PRO A 58 2.79 -19.34 -5.62
N GLU A 59 3.88 -18.77 -6.15
CA GLU A 59 3.85 -17.89 -7.32
C GLU A 59 3.38 -18.60 -8.60
N GLU A 60 3.55 -19.93 -8.69
CA GLU A 60 3.45 -20.64 -9.97
C GLU A 60 2.09 -21.24 -10.32
N ASP A 61 1.17 -21.55 -9.39
CA ASP A 61 -0.16 -22.09 -9.76
C ASP A 61 -1.05 -22.40 -8.54
N ALA A 62 -1.72 -21.42 -7.92
CA ALA A 62 -2.68 -21.72 -6.85
C ALA A 62 -4.04 -21.01 -6.95
N VAL A 63 -4.16 -19.98 -7.79
CA VAL A 63 -5.37 -19.16 -7.82
C VAL A 63 -5.91 -19.11 -9.23
N ASP A 64 -6.94 -19.92 -9.49
CA ASP A 64 -7.72 -19.80 -10.70
C ASP A 64 -8.56 -18.51 -10.71
N SER A 65 -9.09 -18.13 -11.88
CA SER A 65 -9.93 -16.94 -12.01
C SER A 65 -11.13 -16.95 -11.06
N THR A 66 -11.66 -18.13 -10.75
CA THR A 66 -12.76 -18.32 -9.80
C THR A 66 -12.35 -17.94 -8.38
N MET A 67 -11.20 -18.41 -7.92
CA MET A 67 -10.67 -18.13 -6.59
C MET A 67 -10.24 -16.67 -6.47
N ALA A 68 -9.59 -16.10 -7.50
CA ALA A 68 -9.28 -14.68 -7.57
C ALA A 68 -10.55 -13.82 -7.40
N LEU A 69 -11.65 -14.19 -8.05
CA LEU A 69 -12.92 -13.49 -7.90
C LEU A 69 -13.52 -13.63 -6.49
N LYS A 70 -13.43 -14.82 -5.87
CA LYS A 70 -13.87 -15.03 -4.49
C LYS A 70 -13.07 -14.16 -3.52
N LEU A 71 -11.75 -14.15 -3.66
CA LEU A 71 -10.85 -13.33 -2.85
C LEU A 71 -11.15 -11.84 -3.03
N PHE A 72 -11.30 -11.37 -4.26
CA PHE A 72 -11.65 -9.98 -4.54
C PHE A 72 -12.98 -9.57 -3.89
N ARG A 73 -14.01 -10.43 -3.98
CA ARG A 73 -15.31 -10.20 -3.34
C ARG A 73 -15.21 -10.19 -1.80
N ALA A 74 -14.33 -11.00 -1.22
CA ALA A 74 -14.08 -10.96 0.22
C ALA A 74 -13.48 -9.61 0.62
N VAL A 75 -12.48 -9.11 -0.11
CA VAL A 75 -11.87 -7.79 0.13
C VAL A 75 -12.89 -6.66 -0.12
N GLU A 76 -13.76 -6.75 -1.12
CA GLU A 76 -14.86 -5.78 -1.31
C GLU A 76 -15.80 -5.72 -0.09
N ARG A 77 -16.08 -6.87 0.54
CA ARG A 77 -16.88 -6.91 1.78
C ARG A 77 -16.13 -6.27 2.94
N VAL A 78 -14.84 -6.55 3.10
CA VAL A 78 -13.96 -5.88 4.08
C VAL A 78 -13.99 -4.37 3.89
N ARG A 79 -13.78 -3.87 2.66
CA ARG A 79 -13.82 -2.44 2.34
C ARG A 79 -15.17 -1.81 2.66
N LYS A 80 -16.29 -2.50 2.37
CA LYS A 80 -17.64 -2.03 2.73
C LYS A 80 -17.83 -1.99 4.25
N ALA A 81 -17.33 -2.98 4.98
CA ALA A 81 -17.38 -2.99 6.44
C ALA A 81 -16.57 -1.82 7.01
N TYR A 82 -15.34 -1.61 6.54
CA TYR A 82 -14.48 -0.49 6.89
C TYR A 82 -15.15 0.86 6.62
N GLY A 83 -15.61 1.12 5.39
CA GLY A 83 -16.24 2.39 5.03
C GLY A 83 -17.54 2.69 5.79
N ASN A 84 -18.24 1.66 6.27
CA ASN A 84 -19.45 1.81 7.07
C ASN A 84 -19.19 1.82 8.59
N GLY A 85 -17.94 1.72 9.05
CA GLY A 85 -17.62 1.60 10.48
C GLY A 85 -18.12 0.29 11.12
N ARG A 86 -18.33 -0.76 10.33
CA ARG A 86 -18.82 -2.08 10.78
C ARG A 86 -17.67 -3.05 11.01
N PHE A 87 -16.69 -2.61 11.78
CA PHE A 87 -15.54 -3.40 12.20
C PHE A 87 -15.28 -3.17 13.68
N ASP A 88 -14.59 -4.12 14.29
CA ASP A 88 -14.12 -3.99 15.66
C ASP A 88 -12.63 -3.68 15.63
N ASP A 89 -12.27 -2.59 16.28
CA ASP A 89 -10.91 -2.04 16.38
C ASP A 89 -10.47 -1.98 17.84
N ALA A 90 -10.92 -2.95 18.65
CA ALA A 90 -10.56 -3.05 20.06
C ALA A 90 -9.03 -3.06 20.31
N ASP A 91 -8.25 -3.54 19.35
CA ASP A 91 -6.79 -3.62 19.41
C ASP A 91 -6.06 -2.44 18.72
N GLY A 92 -6.79 -1.55 18.04
CA GLY A 92 -6.23 -0.41 17.30
C GLY A 92 -5.41 -0.77 16.06
N ASN A 93 -5.36 -2.07 15.70
CA ASN A 93 -4.54 -2.56 14.59
C ASN A 93 -5.33 -2.73 13.30
N PHE A 94 -6.66 -2.61 13.34
CA PHE A 94 -7.53 -2.91 12.20
C PHE A 94 -7.13 -2.10 10.97
N PHE A 95 -6.83 -0.81 11.14
CA PHE A 95 -6.43 0.07 10.04
C PHE A 95 -5.14 -0.41 9.36
N TYR A 96 -4.13 -0.80 10.13
CA TYR A 96 -2.85 -1.24 9.60
C TYR A 96 -2.96 -2.60 8.92
N ASP A 97 -3.71 -3.54 9.49
CA ASP A 97 -3.96 -4.84 8.87
C ASP A 97 -4.80 -4.71 7.59
N TYR A 98 -5.76 -3.79 7.56
CA TYR A 98 -6.50 -3.46 6.35
C TYR A 98 -5.58 -2.90 5.25
N LEU A 99 -4.70 -1.96 5.59
CA LEU A 99 -3.76 -1.38 4.63
C LEU A 99 -2.74 -2.41 4.14
N ALA A 100 -2.23 -3.26 5.05
CA ALA A 100 -1.32 -4.35 4.72
C ALA A 100 -1.98 -5.36 3.77
N LEU A 101 -3.22 -5.78 4.06
CA LEU A 101 -3.98 -6.67 3.19
C LEU A 101 -4.13 -6.09 1.78
N LEU A 102 -4.54 -4.82 1.66
CA LEU A 102 -4.67 -4.17 0.36
C LEU A 102 -3.35 -4.09 -0.40
N GLY A 103 -2.24 -3.80 0.30
CA GLY A 103 -0.90 -3.78 -0.28
C GLY A 103 -0.49 -5.15 -0.84
N THR A 104 -0.72 -6.22 -0.07
CA THR A 104 -0.46 -7.59 -0.51
C THR A 104 -1.31 -7.96 -1.71
N MET A 105 -2.60 -7.63 -1.70
CA MET A 105 -3.50 -7.91 -2.82
C MET A 105 -3.08 -7.19 -4.10
N GLN A 106 -2.65 -5.93 -4.00
CA GLN A 106 -2.30 -5.11 -5.16
C GLN A 106 -1.11 -5.67 -5.96
N ASN A 107 -0.24 -6.44 -5.30
CA ASN A 107 0.93 -7.06 -5.93
C ASN A 107 0.64 -8.46 -6.52
N GLN A 108 -0.60 -8.95 -6.45
CA GLN A 108 -0.95 -10.28 -6.97
C GLN A 108 -1.26 -10.23 -8.47
N HIS A 109 -0.58 -11.08 -9.24
CA HIS A 109 -0.66 -11.13 -10.71
C HIS A 109 -2.00 -11.69 -11.23
N PHE A 110 -2.74 -12.41 -10.39
CA PHE A 110 -4.02 -13.03 -10.77
C PHE A 110 -5.22 -12.06 -10.76
N PHE A 111 -5.03 -10.81 -10.32
CA PHE A 111 -6.06 -9.78 -10.44
C PHE A 111 -6.00 -9.07 -11.80
N SER A 112 -7.17 -8.78 -12.36
CA SER A 112 -7.26 -7.94 -13.56
C SER A 112 -6.83 -6.50 -13.26
N THR A 113 -6.40 -5.77 -14.29
CA THR A 113 -6.05 -4.34 -14.18
C THR A 113 -7.13 -3.52 -13.47
N ASN A 114 -8.40 -3.75 -13.81
CA ASN A 114 -9.54 -3.06 -13.19
C ASN A 114 -9.67 -3.36 -11.69
N GLN A 115 -9.35 -4.59 -11.26
CA GLN A 115 -9.35 -4.96 -9.85
C GLN A 115 -8.18 -4.31 -9.11
N THR A 116 -6.99 -4.31 -9.71
CA THR A 116 -5.80 -3.65 -9.16
C THR A 116 -5.99 -2.14 -9.02
N GLU A 117 -6.61 -1.49 -9.99
CA GLU A 117 -6.96 -0.06 -9.92
C GLU A 117 -7.95 0.24 -8.78
N LYS A 118 -8.94 -0.64 -8.56
CA LYS A 118 -9.85 -0.52 -7.41
C LYS A 118 -9.13 -0.66 -6.08
N LEU A 119 -8.22 -1.63 -5.95
CA LEU A 119 -7.40 -1.80 -4.75
C LEU A 119 -6.56 -0.55 -4.47
N LEU A 120 -5.92 0.03 -5.50
CA LEU A 120 -5.18 1.29 -5.38
C LEU A 120 -6.08 2.46 -4.96
N ALA A 121 -7.29 2.55 -5.51
CA ALA A 121 -8.26 3.57 -5.12
C ALA A 121 -8.66 3.42 -3.64
N TRP A 122 -8.86 2.20 -3.15
CA TRP A 122 -9.16 1.95 -1.74
C TRP A 122 -7.97 2.24 -0.83
N ILE A 123 -6.73 1.97 -1.26
CA ILE A 123 -5.53 2.36 -0.51
C ILE A 123 -5.47 3.87 -0.37
N ARG A 124 -5.68 4.63 -1.45
CA ARG A 124 -5.71 6.10 -1.42
C ARG A 124 -6.80 6.61 -0.48
N GLU A 125 -8.02 6.10 -0.63
CA GLU A 125 -9.16 6.43 0.25
C GLU A 125 -8.82 6.15 1.73
N ALA A 126 -8.23 5.00 2.02
CA ALA A 126 -7.86 4.60 3.37
C ALA A 126 -6.75 5.50 3.95
N VAL A 127 -5.74 5.87 3.16
CA VAL A 127 -4.66 6.77 3.62
C VAL A 127 -5.18 8.19 3.85
N ASP A 128 -6.01 8.71 2.93
CA ASP A 128 -6.60 10.04 3.03
C ASP A 128 -7.57 10.14 4.23
N SER A 129 -8.31 9.06 4.52
CA SER A 129 -9.27 8.99 5.63
C SER A 129 -8.63 8.55 6.97
N GLY A 130 -7.58 7.75 6.90
CA GLY A 130 -6.84 7.12 8.00
C GLY A 130 -6.04 8.12 8.83
N ALA A 131 -5.56 9.18 8.19
CA ALA A 131 -4.95 10.33 8.87
C ALA A 131 -5.91 11.02 9.86
N ALA A 132 -7.23 10.81 9.73
CA ALA A 132 -8.24 11.39 10.62
C ALA A 132 -8.86 10.39 11.63
N THR A 133 -8.59 9.08 11.51
CA THR A 133 -9.30 8.02 12.26
C THR A 133 -8.42 7.21 13.22
N THR A 134 -7.09 7.37 13.19
CA THR A 134 -6.14 6.74 14.14
C THR A 134 -6.01 7.49 15.48
N ALA A 135 -6.91 8.44 15.77
CA ALA A 135 -7.02 9.00 17.11
C ALA A 135 -7.62 7.93 18.05
N PRO A 136 -7.04 7.70 19.24
CA PRO A 136 -7.40 6.59 20.11
C PRO A 136 -8.88 6.59 20.47
N VAL A 137 -9.48 5.39 20.42
CA VAL A 137 -10.90 5.12 20.66
C VAL A 137 -11.31 5.57 22.06
N GLY A 138 -12.01 6.70 22.11
CA GLY A 138 -12.64 7.24 23.31
C GLY A 138 -13.69 8.32 23.05
N ALA A 139 -14.06 8.60 21.79
CA ALA A 139 -15.06 9.62 21.50
C ALA A 139 -15.86 9.31 20.23
N ALA A 140 -17.08 8.80 20.42
CA ALA A 140 -18.19 9.05 19.51
C ALA A 140 -19.13 10.08 20.18
N PRO A 141 -19.90 10.91 19.46
CA PRO A 141 -19.69 11.55 18.17
C PRO A 141 -19.54 13.09 18.37
N ALA A 142 -18.32 13.62 18.38
CA ALA A 142 -18.09 15.07 18.53
C ALA A 142 -17.91 15.81 17.19
N LYS A 143 -18.26 15.18 16.05
CA LYS A 143 -17.92 15.70 14.72
C LYS A 143 -18.56 17.05 14.41
N ASP A 144 -19.77 17.35 14.92
CA ASP A 144 -20.42 18.65 14.68
C ASP A 144 -19.96 19.76 15.65
N ALA A 145 -19.66 19.43 16.89
CA ALA A 145 -19.16 20.38 17.89
C ALA A 145 -17.70 20.77 17.61
N ALA A 146 -16.86 19.78 17.28
CA ALA A 146 -15.47 20.01 16.89
C ALA A 146 -15.37 20.82 15.59
N LYS A 147 -16.24 20.57 14.60
CA LYS A 147 -16.26 21.35 13.36
C LYS A 147 -16.65 22.81 13.59
N LYS A 148 -17.66 23.09 14.44
CA LYS A 148 -18.01 24.47 14.83
C LYS A 148 -16.90 25.17 15.61
N SER A 149 -16.20 24.44 16.48
CA SER A 149 -15.05 24.98 17.22
C SER A 149 -13.89 25.34 16.28
N LEU A 150 -13.58 24.48 15.32
CA LEU A 150 -12.52 24.69 14.33
C LEU A 150 -12.85 25.82 13.35
N GLU A 151 -14.12 26.00 12.98
CA GLU A 151 -14.57 27.13 12.16
C GLU A 151 -14.49 28.46 12.92
N ALA A 152 -14.81 28.47 14.21
CA ALA A 152 -14.67 29.64 15.07
C ALA A 152 -13.20 30.03 15.29
N GLU A 153 -12.34 29.04 15.54
CA GLU A 153 -10.90 29.25 15.75
C GLU A 153 -10.20 29.72 14.47
N ASN A 154 -10.55 29.16 13.30
CA ASN A 154 -10.03 29.65 12.02
C ASN A 154 -10.45 31.10 11.73
N LYS A 155 -11.66 31.50 12.14
CA LYS A 155 -12.12 32.88 12.01
C LYS A 155 -11.32 33.82 12.92
N GLU A 156 -11.04 33.42 14.15
CA GLU A 156 -10.21 34.20 15.08
C GLU A 156 -8.76 34.32 14.61
N LEU A 157 -8.16 33.22 14.13
CA LEU A 157 -6.81 33.21 13.60
C LEU A 157 -6.67 34.11 12.37
N ARG A 158 -7.65 34.12 11.47
CA ARG A 158 -7.69 35.05 10.32
C ARG A 158 -7.80 36.51 10.76
N GLN A 159 -8.56 36.81 11.81
CA GLN A 159 -8.64 38.16 12.37
C GLN A 159 -7.34 38.58 13.05
N ARG A 160 -6.65 37.66 13.74
CA ARG A 160 -5.32 37.90 14.30
C ARG A 160 -4.30 38.17 13.20
N LEU A 161 -4.26 37.35 12.15
CA LEU A 161 -3.35 37.56 11.02
C LEU A 161 -3.58 38.91 10.35
N ALA A 162 -4.82 39.30 10.09
CA ALA A 162 -5.14 40.63 9.55
C ALA A 162 -4.69 41.79 10.47
N LYS A 163 -4.69 41.59 11.79
CA LYS A 163 -4.22 42.58 12.79
C LYS A 163 -2.69 42.72 12.81
N TYR A 164 -1.96 41.69 12.39
CA TYR A 164 -0.50 41.71 12.27
C TYR A 164 -0.03 42.13 10.87
N GLU A 165 -0.74 41.73 9.82
CA GLU A 165 -0.49 42.18 8.43
C GLU A 165 -0.81 43.68 8.24
N GLY A 166 -1.69 44.26 9.05
CA GLY A 166 -1.93 45.71 9.07
C GLY A 166 -0.86 46.55 9.79
N LYS A 167 0.23 45.94 10.30
CA LYS A 167 1.30 46.63 11.04
C LYS A 167 2.66 46.67 10.34
N GLU A 168 2.80 46.03 9.18
CA GLU A 168 3.88 46.30 8.23
C GLU A 168 3.22 47.03 7.05
N GLU A 169 3.39 48.33 6.83
CA GLU A 169 4.59 49.13 6.58
C GLU A 169 4.13 50.62 6.50
N PRO A 170 4.99 51.68 6.46
CA PRO A 170 6.25 51.73 5.71
C PRO A 170 7.39 52.58 6.31
N LYS A 171 8.65 52.19 6.05
CA LYS A 171 9.73 53.19 5.95
C LYS A 171 10.59 52.98 4.71
N ALA A 172 10.31 53.86 3.78
CA ALA A 172 11.01 54.21 2.57
C ALA A 172 12.52 54.47 2.73
N LYS A 173 13.24 54.06 1.67
CA LYS A 173 14.33 54.75 0.95
C LYS A 173 15.63 55.09 1.71
N ALA A 174 16.72 54.45 1.28
CA ALA A 174 18.01 55.12 1.06
C ALA A 174 18.75 54.54 -0.16
N LYS A 175 19.10 55.44 -1.08
CA LYS A 175 19.89 55.26 -2.32
C LYS A 175 21.37 55.54 -2.01
N GLY A 176 22.30 54.88 -2.73
CA GLY A 176 23.72 55.28 -2.86
C GLY A 176 24.65 54.06 -2.83
N LYS A 177 25.08 53.46 -3.95
CA LYS A 177 26.07 53.89 -4.97
C LYS A 177 27.51 54.04 -4.43
N SER A 178 28.40 53.20 -5.00
CA SER A 178 29.84 53.42 -5.28
C SER A 178 30.91 52.85 -4.32
N ALA A 179 31.58 51.82 -4.83
CA ALA A 179 33.02 51.76 -5.16
C ALA A 179 34.11 51.91 -4.08
N ALA A 180 34.83 50.78 -3.91
CA ALA A 180 36.27 50.60 -4.13
C ALA A 180 37.33 51.12 -3.12
N LYS A 181 38.32 50.22 -2.91
CA LYS A 181 39.69 50.34 -2.35
C LYS A 181 39.75 50.51 -0.83
N SER A 182 40.56 49.74 -0.09
CA SER A 182 41.91 49.25 -0.37
C SER A 182 42.28 47.95 0.38
N SER A 183 43.01 47.06 -0.30
CA SER A 183 43.80 45.92 0.21
C SER A 183 45.03 46.38 1.03
N PRO A 184 46.04 45.53 1.36
CA PRO A 184 46.10 44.07 1.54
C PRO A 184 46.87 43.64 2.82
N ILE A 185 46.67 42.44 3.39
CA ILE A 185 47.73 41.72 4.11
C ILE A 185 47.68 40.21 3.78
N GLU A 186 48.86 39.70 3.44
CA GLU A 186 49.22 38.37 2.97
C GLU A 186 48.98 37.25 4.00
N GLY A 187 48.52 36.10 3.51
CA GLY A 187 48.38 34.86 4.28
C GLY A 187 48.52 33.64 3.37
N LYS A 188 49.77 33.26 3.14
CA LYS A 188 50.26 32.17 2.28
C LYS A 188 49.80 30.81 2.85
N GLY A 189 48.98 30.05 2.11
CA GLY A 189 48.56 28.70 2.48
C GLY A 189 48.24 27.83 1.28
N LYS A 190 49.26 27.10 0.80
CA LYS A 190 49.18 26.05 -0.24
C LYS A 190 48.35 24.86 0.26
N GLY A 191 47.48 24.32 -0.60
CA GLY A 191 46.91 22.98 -0.40
C GLY A 191 45.76 22.71 -1.37
N GLY A 192 46.09 22.27 -2.59
CA GLY A 192 45.09 21.82 -3.56
C GLY A 192 44.63 20.40 -3.29
N ALA A 193 43.34 20.14 -3.51
CA ALA A 193 42.84 18.83 -3.91
C ALA A 193 41.55 19.02 -4.72
N LYS A 194 41.72 18.82 -6.02
CA LYS A 194 40.70 18.75 -7.07
C LYS A 194 40.15 17.33 -7.07
N GLY A 195 38.83 17.17 -7.09
CA GLY A 195 38.16 15.88 -7.14
C GLY A 195 36.81 15.98 -7.83
N ASP A 196 36.85 16.10 -9.16
CA ASP A 196 35.71 15.83 -10.04
C ASP A 196 35.41 14.32 -10.00
N ALA A 197 34.17 13.93 -9.66
CA ALA A 197 33.69 12.57 -9.86
C ALA A 197 32.43 12.60 -10.73
N LYS A 198 32.69 12.58 -12.04
CA LYS A 198 31.79 12.27 -13.13
C LYS A 198 31.55 10.76 -13.14
N GLY A 199 30.28 10.33 -13.09
CA GLY A 199 29.88 8.93 -13.16
C GLY A 199 28.68 8.74 -14.08
N ASP A 200 28.94 8.67 -15.39
CA ASP A 200 28.02 8.15 -16.40
C ASP A 200 27.90 6.62 -16.23
N ALA A 201 26.68 6.09 -16.08
CA ALA A 201 26.41 4.66 -16.25
C ALA A 201 25.25 4.45 -17.24
N LYS A 202 25.68 4.24 -18.48
CA LYS A 202 24.94 3.87 -19.68
C LYS A 202 24.55 2.39 -19.61
N GLY A 203 23.25 2.08 -19.59
CA GLY A 203 22.72 0.72 -19.67
C GLY A 203 21.69 0.60 -20.79
N ASN A 204 22.16 0.15 -21.95
CA ASN A 204 21.38 -0.13 -23.15
C ASN A 204 20.98 -1.61 -23.10
N ALA A 205 19.69 -1.95 -23.17
CA ALA A 205 19.24 -3.32 -23.39
C ALA A 205 18.09 -3.32 -24.41
N LYS A 206 18.52 -3.47 -25.66
CA LYS A 206 17.71 -3.74 -26.85
C LYS A 206 17.42 -5.23 -26.87
N GLY A 207 16.14 -5.61 -26.87
CA GLY A 207 15.70 -6.99 -27.04
C GLY A 207 14.59 -7.05 -28.07
N ASP A 208 14.98 -7.22 -29.33
CA ASP A 208 14.10 -7.65 -30.42
C ASP A 208 13.80 -9.14 -30.24
N ALA A 209 12.53 -9.52 -30.13
CA ALA A 209 12.08 -10.90 -30.31
C ALA A 209 10.94 -10.95 -31.33
N LYS A 210 11.38 -11.18 -32.57
CA LYS A 210 10.59 -11.55 -33.73
C LYS A 210 10.05 -12.97 -33.53
N GLY A 211 8.73 -13.15 -33.62
CA GLY A 211 8.07 -14.45 -33.57
C GLY A 211 6.94 -14.52 -34.59
N ASP A 212 7.30 -14.82 -35.84
CA ASP A 212 6.38 -15.31 -36.87
C ASP A 212 5.96 -16.75 -36.52
N ALA A 213 4.66 -17.02 -36.40
CA ALA A 213 4.12 -18.38 -36.45
C ALA A 213 2.76 -18.42 -37.16
N LYS A 214 2.88 -18.85 -38.42
CA LYS A 214 1.94 -19.34 -39.43
C LYS A 214 0.95 -20.42 -38.93
N GLY A 215 -0.27 -20.42 -39.50
CA GLY A 215 -1.21 -21.56 -39.52
C GLY A 215 -2.67 -21.09 -39.72
N ASP A 216 -3.14 -20.90 -40.96
CA ASP A 216 -3.84 -21.87 -41.83
C ASP A 216 -5.34 -22.12 -41.53
N ALA A 217 -6.16 -21.56 -42.43
CA ALA A 217 -7.29 -22.15 -43.15
C ALA A 217 -8.37 -22.98 -42.41
N LYS A 218 -9.60 -22.43 -42.37
CA LYS A 218 -10.82 -23.17 -42.74
C LYS A 218 -11.92 -22.18 -43.18
N GLY A 219 -12.32 -22.27 -44.45
CA GLY A 219 -13.39 -21.47 -45.08
C GLY A 219 -13.34 -21.62 -46.58
#